data_AF-A0A351RA89-F1
#
_entry.id   AF-A0A351RA89-F1
#
_cell.length_a   1.000
_cell.length_b   1.000
_cell.length_c   1.000
_cell.angle_alpha   90.00
_cell.angle_beta   90.00
_cell.angle_gamma   90.00
#
_symmetry.space_group_name_H-M   'P 1'
#
loop_
_entity.id
_entity.type
_entity.pdbx_description
1 polymer ?
#
loop_
_entity_poly.entity_id
_entity_poly.type
_entity_poly.pdbx_seq_one_letter_code
_entity_poly.pdbx_strand_id
1 'polypeptide(L)' 'YNTAAKLFNHHGINITRSLVGNYTTALDMAGASITLCLLDDEIKQHWDSPVHTAALRWGV' A
#
# COMPACT_ATOMS: atom_id res chain seq x y z
N TYR A 1 -7.80 -5.40 5.04
CA TYR A 1 -7.60 -3.94 5.14
C TYR A 1 -8.26 -3.33 6.37
N ASN A 2 -9.60 -3.25 6.45
CA ASN A 2 -10.32 -2.51 7.50
C ASN A 2 -9.88 -2.82 8.94
N THR A 3 -9.71 -4.09 9.29
CA THR A 3 -9.24 -4.48 10.63
C THR A 3 -7.83 -3.99 10.93
N ALA A 4 -6.90 -4.13 9.98
CA ALA A 4 -5.54 -3.64 10.11
C ALA A 4 -5.51 -2.10 10.21
N ALA A 5 -6.29 -1.40 9.38
CA ALA A 5 -6.37 0.06 9.42
C ALA A 5 -6.89 0.59 10.77
N LYS A 6 -7.91 -0.08 11.35
CA LYS A 6 -8.39 0.24 12.70
C LYS A 6 -7.29 0.07 13.76
N LEU A 7 -6.53 -1.03 13.68
CA LEU A 7 -5.44 -1.31 14.60
C LEU A 7 -4.33 -0.25 14.48
N PHE A 8 -3.92 0.09 13.26
CA PHE A 8 -2.89 1.11 13.02
C PHE A 8 -3.32 2.49 13.52
N ASN A 9 -4.56 2.90 13.25
CA ASN A 9 -5.09 4.17 13.77
C ASN A 9 -5.12 4.20 15.30
N HIS A 10 -5.47 3.09 15.95
CA HIS A 10 -5.44 2.98 17.41
C HIS A 10 -4.01 3.15 17.98
N HIS A 11 -2.99 2.69 17.24
CA HIS A 11 -1.58 2.89 17.57
C HIS A 11 -1.01 4.24 17.08
N GLY A 12 -1.85 5.16 16.60
CA GLY A 12 -1.41 6.49 16.15
C GLY A 12 -0.72 6.51 14.78
N ILE A 13 -0.77 5.40 14.02
CA ILE A 13 -0.21 5.30 12.68
C ILE A 13 -1.27 5.76 11.67
N ASN A 14 -1.02 6.87 11.01
CA ASN A 14 -1.89 7.40 9.96
C ASN A 14 -1.56 6.79 8.60
N ILE A 15 -2.51 6.08 8.00
CA ILE A 15 -2.36 5.50 6.66
C ILE A 15 -2.69 6.56 5.61
N THR A 16 -1.68 7.10 4.94
CA THR A 16 -1.84 8.14 3.92
C THR A 16 -2.00 7.57 2.50
N ARG A 17 -1.48 6.38 2.24
CA ARG A 17 -1.57 5.65 0.96
C ARG A 17 -1.82 4.17 1.25
N SER A 18 -2.60 3.51 0.40
CA SER A 18 -2.86 2.08 0.52
C SER A 18 -2.99 1.42 -0.84
N LEU A 19 -2.41 0.22 -0.95
CA LEU A 19 -2.61 -0.70 -2.06
C LEU A 19 -3.20 -1.99 -1.51
N VAL A 20 -4.30 -2.46 -2.10
CA VAL A 20 -4.99 -3.69 -1.69
C VAL A 20 -5.27 -4.51 -2.94
N GLY A 21 -4.63 -5.68 -3.04
CA GLY A 21 -4.71 -6.54 -4.22
C GLY A 21 -3.56 -7.54 -4.29
N ASN A 22 -3.46 -8.22 -5.43
CA ASN A 22 -2.46 -9.26 -5.69
C ASN A 22 -1.19 -8.66 -6.30
N TYR A 23 -0.35 -8.03 -5.48
CA TYR A 23 0.90 -7.41 -5.93
C TYR A 23 2.11 -8.35 -5.85
N THR A 24 2.17 -9.17 -4.80
CA THR A 24 3.24 -10.16 -4.58
C THR A 24 2.62 -11.48 -4.16
N THR A 25 2.39 -12.37 -5.13
CA THR A 25 1.70 -13.66 -4.93
C THR A 25 2.68 -14.83 -4.77
N ALA A 26 2.25 -15.90 -4.10
CA ALA A 26 2.98 -17.17 -4.01
C ALA A 26 2.10 -18.31 -4.55
N LEU A 27 2.08 -18.47 -5.88
CA LEU A 27 1.24 -19.43 -6.60
C LEU A 27 -0.22 -19.37 -6.13
N ASP A 28 -0.73 -20.47 -5.58
CA ASP A 28 -2.11 -20.69 -5.14
C ASP A 28 -2.30 -20.58 -3.62
N MET A 29 -1.31 -20.04 -2.89
CA MET A 29 -1.39 -19.87 -1.44
C MET A 29 -2.62 -19.03 -1.02
N ALA A 30 -3.45 -19.60 -0.15
CA ALA A 30 -4.56 -18.91 0.49
C ALA A 30 -4.09 -18.09 1.70
N GLY A 31 -3.48 -16.93 1.44
CA GLY A 31 -3.01 -16.02 2.49
C GLY A 31 -2.82 -14.59 2.00
N ALA A 32 -2.38 -13.71 2.91
CA ALA A 32 -2.08 -12.32 2.61
C ALA A 32 -0.90 -11.84 3.48
N SER A 33 -0.12 -10.92 2.93
CA SER A 33 0.89 -10.16 3.67
C SER A 33 0.40 -8.72 3.89
N ILE A 34 0.92 -8.08 4.95
CA ILE A 34 0.72 -6.65 5.19
C ILE A 34 2.11 -6.01 5.24
N THR A 35 2.31 -5.00 4.41
CA THR A 35 3.54 -4.19 4.38
C THR A 35 3.22 -2.80 4.88
N LEU A 36 4.03 -2.29 5.82
CA LEU A 36 4.03 -0.90 6.26
C LEU A 36 5.35 -0.25 5.87
N CYS A 37 5.26 0.94 5.30
CA CYS A 37 6.41 1.77 4.96
C CYS A 37 6.19 3.14 5.62
N LEU A 38 7.21 3.67 6.27
CA LEU A 38 7.19 5.06 6.73
C LEU A 38 7.37 5.95 5.50
N LEU A 39 6.37 6.76 5.19
CA LEU A 39 6.46 7.73 4.11
C LEU A 39 6.96 9.05 4.68
N ASP A 40 8.19 9.41 4.36
CA ASP A 40 8.64 10.80 4.41
C ASP A 40 8.15 11.58 3.18
N ASP A 41 8.46 12.87 3.14
CA ASP A 41 8.00 13.77 2.09
C ASP A 41 8.60 13.42 0.72
N GLU A 42 9.84 12.94 0.65
CA GLU A 42 10.52 12.59 -0.60
C GLU A 42 9.91 11.31 -1.20
N ILE A 43 9.76 10.26 -0.39
CA ILE A 43 9.15 9.00 -0.81
C ILE A 43 7.70 9.24 -1.24
N LYS A 44 6.96 10.09 -0.52
CA LYS A 44 5.59 10.45 -0.87
C LYS A 44 5.50 11.15 -2.23
N GLN A 45 6.43 12.05 -2.54
CA GLN A 45 6.48 12.70 -3.86
C GLN A 45 6.71 11.68 -4.99
N HIS A 46 7.62 10.73 -4.79
CA HIS A 46 7.86 9.66 -5.77
C HIS A 46 6.67 8.72 -5.91
N TRP A 47 5.98 8.38 -4.80
CA TRP A 47 4.78 7.58 -4.84
C TRP A 47 3.66 8.22 -5.66
N ASP A 48 3.44 9.53 -5.47
CA ASP A 48 2.37 10.27 -6.13
C ASP A 48 2.67 10.59 -7.61
N SER A 49 3.90 10.33 -8.08
CA SER A 49 4.29 10.54 -9.47
C SER A 49 3.51 9.62 -10.42
N PRO A 50 3.17 10.06 -11.64
CA PRO A 50 2.43 9.24 -12.61
C PRO A 50 3.13 7.91 -12.90
N VAL A 51 2.35 6.84 -12.97
CA VAL A 51 2.85 5.50 -13.31
C VAL A 51 1.90 4.84 -14.30
N HIS A 52 2.47 4.17 -15.30
CA HIS A 52 1.72 3.45 -16.31
C HIS A 52 2.39 2.10 -16.58
N THR A 53 2.03 1.10 -15.76
CA THR A 53 2.48 -0.28 -15.89
C THR A 53 1.29 -1.24 -15.94
N ALA A 54 1.55 -2.54 -16.09
CA ALA A 54 0.47 -3.54 -16.09
C ALA A 54 -0.26 -3.63 -14.74
N ALA A 55 0.46 -3.48 -13.63
CA ALA A 55 -0.07 -3.66 -12.28
C ALA A 55 -0.33 -2.36 -11.50
N LEU A 56 0.35 -1.26 -11.86
CA LEU A 56 0.19 0.05 -11.21
C LEU A 56 -0.08 1.13 -12.26
N ARG A 57 -1.20 1.87 -12.07
CA ARG A 57 -1.66 2.91 -12.99
C ARG A 57 -2.34 4.05 -12.22
N TRP A 58 -1.77 5.25 -12.27
CA TRP A 58 -2.39 6.48 -11.75
C TRP A 58 -1.73 7.72 -12.35
N GLY A 59 -2.36 8.89 -12.18
CA GLY A 59 -1.88 10.15 -12.74
C GLY A 59 -1.97 10.24 -14.27
N VAL A 60 -2.87 9.46 -14.87
CA VAL A 60 -3.17 9.41 -16.31
C VAL A 60 -4.19 10.47 -16.70
#